data_AF-A0A838HDA7-F1
#
_entry.id   AF-A0A838HDA7-F1
#
_cell.length_a   1.000
_cell.length_b   1.000
_cell.length_c   1.000
_cell.angle_alpha   90.00
_cell.angle_beta   90.00
_cell.angle_gamma   90.00
#
_symmetry.space_group_name_H-M   'P 1'
#
loop_
_entity.id
_entity.type
_entity.pdbx_description
1 polymer ?
#
loop_
_entity_poly.entity_id
_entity_poly.type
_entity_poly.pdbx_seq_one_letter_code
_entity_poly.pdbx_strand_id
1 'polypeptide(L)'
;MTASDAAGAGVTVDAPARLQLGLLDLRGDLDRVFGGVGVAIAEPRVVVECAPATRLEVTGPDADRAAGVARRFFEHHDLESSAAIRILRCIPRHVGLGSGTQLAL
;
A
#
# COMPACT_ATOMS: atom_id res chain seq x y z
N MET A 1 -0.70 17.79 34.75
CA MET A 1 0.24 16.67 34.64
C MET A 1 0.62 16.56 33.18
N THR A 2 1.83 17.05 32.90
CA THR A 2 2.68 16.94 31.70
C THR A 2 2.08 17.14 30.31
N ALA A 3 2.56 18.23 29.69
CA ALA A 3 2.56 18.51 28.26
C ALA A 3 3.29 17.45 27.44
N SER A 4 2.92 17.33 26.16
CA SER A 4 3.79 16.94 25.04
C SER A 4 2.98 17.20 23.77
N ASP A 5 3.04 18.40 23.21
CA ASP A 5 4.01 18.83 22.19
C ASP A 5 3.79 18.14 20.83
N ALA A 6 3.68 18.95 19.77
CA ALA A 6 2.95 18.66 18.54
C ALA A 6 3.71 17.69 17.60
N ALA A 7 3.32 16.41 17.60
CA ALA A 7 3.62 15.51 16.49
C ALA A 7 2.54 15.70 15.40
N GLY A 8 2.95 16.05 14.18
CA GLY A 8 2.03 16.31 13.06
C GLY A 8 0.96 15.24 12.93
N ALA A 9 -0.28 15.65 12.67
CA ALA A 9 -1.44 14.75 12.61
C ALA A 9 -1.15 13.54 11.70
N GLY A 10 -1.32 12.33 12.23
CA GLY A 10 -1.17 11.11 11.46
C GLY A 10 -2.22 11.00 10.36
N VAL A 11 -1.92 10.20 9.33
CA VAL A 11 -2.81 9.94 8.20
C VAL A 11 -3.16 8.45 8.17
N THR A 12 -4.42 8.15 7.91
CA THR A 12 -4.88 6.79 7.66
C THR A 12 -5.24 6.65 6.19
N VAL A 13 -4.70 5.62 5.53
CA VAL A 13 -5.01 5.25 4.16
C VAL A 13 -5.77 3.92 4.19
N ASP A 14 -6.92 3.89 3.52
CA ASP A 14 -7.71 2.69 3.30
C ASP A 14 -7.80 2.45 1.78
N ALA A 15 -7.23 1.32 1.32
CA ALA A 15 -7.24 0.94 -0.08
C ALA A 15 -7.89 -0.45 -0.29
N PRO A 16 -8.88 -0.58 -1.20
CA PRO A 16 -9.53 -1.85 -1.46
C PRO A 16 -8.65 -2.81 -2.25
N ALA A 17 -8.87 -4.12 -2.07
CA ALA A 17 -8.37 -5.11 -3.00
C ALA A 17 -8.91 -4.87 -4.42
N ARG A 18 -8.22 -5.45 -5.40
CA ARG A 18 -8.67 -5.42 -6.79
C ARG A 18 -8.54 -6.77 -7.46
N LEU A 19 -9.50 -7.08 -8.32
CA LEU A 19 -9.40 -8.15 -9.29
C LEU A 19 -8.78 -7.58 -10.57
N GLN A 20 -7.75 -8.25 -11.09
CA GLN A 20 -7.16 -7.90 -12.38
C GLN A 20 -7.73 -8.83 -13.44
N LEU A 21 -8.46 -8.27 -14.40
CA LEU A 21 -8.98 -8.97 -15.56
C LEU A 21 -8.06 -8.64 -16.74
N GLY A 22 -7.08 -9.53 -16.99
CA GLY A 22 -6.08 -9.37 -18.04
C GLY A 22 -6.38 -10.21 -19.28
N LEU A 23 -5.51 -10.08 -20.29
CA LEU A 23 -5.66 -10.74 -21.59
C LEU A 23 -6.98 -10.40 -22.28
N LEU A 24 -7.51 -9.22 -21.97
CA LEU A 24 -8.69 -8.72 -22.63
C LEU A 24 -8.25 -8.21 -23.98
N ASP A 25 -8.82 -8.81 -25.00
CA ASP A 25 -8.83 -8.21 -26.30
C ASP A 25 -9.86 -7.09 -26.31
N LEU A 26 -9.45 -5.91 -25.85
CA LEU A 26 -10.38 -4.82 -25.58
C LEU A 26 -11.06 -4.29 -26.86
N ARG A 27 -10.58 -4.69 -28.06
CA ARG A 27 -11.28 -4.58 -29.36
C ARG A 27 -10.83 -5.57 -30.46
N GLY A 28 -9.68 -6.21 -30.31
CA GLY A 28 -8.79 -6.69 -31.36
C GLY A 28 -9.43 -7.35 -32.57
N ASP A 29 -9.14 -6.69 -33.65
CA ASP A 29 -8.85 -7.21 -34.98
C ASP A 29 -7.71 -8.27 -35.03
N LEU A 30 -6.99 -8.48 -33.93
CA LEU A 30 -6.11 -9.61 -33.63
C LEU A 30 -4.92 -9.88 -34.57
N ASP A 31 -4.22 -8.80 -34.93
CA ASP A 31 -2.75 -8.76 -34.93
C ASP A 31 -2.24 -7.89 -33.73
N ARG A 32 -2.11 -8.43 -32.50
CA ARG A 32 -3.00 -8.13 -31.35
C ARG A 32 -2.38 -7.11 -30.37
N VAL A 33 -3.21 -6.27 -29.73
CA VAL A 33 -2.87 -5.44 -28.54
C VAL A 33 -3.56 -6.01 -27.30
N PHE A 34 -2.80 -6.30 -26.24
CA PHE A 34 -3.35 -6.81 -24.98
C PHE A 34 -3.58 -5.70 -23.97
N GLY A 35 -4.77 -5.70 -23.37
CA GLY A 35 -5.10 -4.83 -22.25
C GLY A 35 -5.65 -5.60 -21.06
N GLY A 36 -5.99 -4.87 -20.02
CA GLY A 36 -6.69 -5.40 -18.86
C GLY A 36 -7.41 -4.30 -18.11
N VAL A 37 -8.39 -4.70 -17.30
CA VAL A 37 -9.12 -3.81 -16.40
C VAL A 37 -8.96 -4.29 -14.96
N GLY A 38 -8.78 -3.34 -14.06
CA GLY A 38 -8.80 -3.59 -12.62
C GLY A 38 -10.18 -3.25 -12.07
N VAL A 39 -10.76 -4.15 -11.27
CA VAL A 39 -12.03 -3.92 -10.58
C VAL A 39 -11.77 -3.89 -9.08
N ALA A 40 -11.99 -2.75 -8.43
CA ALA A 40 -11.94 -2.65 -6.99
C ALA A 40 -13.09 -3.46 -6.35
N ILE A 41 -12.80 -4.20 -5.29
CA ILE A 41 -13.78 -4.97 -4.53
C ILE A 41 -13.89 -4.43 -3.11
N ALA A 42 -15.06 -4.56 -2.48
CA ALA A 42 -15.32 -3.94 -1.18
C ALA A 42 -14.39 -4.45 -0.07
N GLU A 43 -14.08 -5.75 -0.08
CA GLU A 43 -13.20 -6.44 0.86
C GLU A 43 -12.46 -7.58 0.13
N PRO A 44 -11.28 -8.02 0.60
CA PRO A 44 -10.50 -7.48 1.71
C PRO A 44 -9.85 -6.13 1.39
N ARG A 45 -9.37 -5.41 2.41
CA ARG A 45 -8.74 -4.09 2.25
C ARG A 45 -7.38 -4.05 2.94
N VAL A 46 -6.50 -3.19 2.45
CA VAL A 46 -5.31 -2.78 3.19
C VAL A 46 -5.63 -1.48 3.90
N VAL A 47 -5.31 -1.40 5.19
CA VAL A 47 -5.46 -0.18 5.98
C VAL A 47 -4.16 0.09 6.70
N VAL A 48 -3.62 1.29 6.49
CA VAL A 48 -2.32 1.73 7.00
C VAL A 48 -2.49 3.05 7.71
N GLU A 49 -1.95 3.15 8.91
CA GLU A 49 -1.77 4.43 9.60
C GLU A 49 -0.30 4.82 9.56
N CYS A 50 -0.05 6.10 9.29
CA CYS A 50 1.27 6.69 9.27
C CYS A 50 1.31 7.95 10.14
N ALA A 51 2.34 8.10 10.95
CA ALA A 51 2.63 9.32 11.68
C ALA A 51 4.12 9.70 11.54
N PRO A 52 4.47 10.99 11.63
CA PRO A 52 5.87 11.42 11.65
C PRO A 52 6.64 10.74 12.79
N ALA A 53 7.87 10.31 12.52
CA ALA A 53 8.75 9.71 13.51
C ALA A 53 10.23 10.01 13.23
N THR A 54 11.09 9.84 14.23
CA THR A 54 12.55 10.02 14.11
C THR A 54 13.25 8.80 13.49
N ARG A 55 12.60 7.63 13.48
CA ARG A 55 13.10 6.39 12.89
C ARG A 55 11.96 5.61 12.28
N LEU A 56 12.28 4.75 11.31
CA LEU A 56 11.29 3.92 10.65
C LEU A 56 10.86 2.80 11.59
N GLU A 57 9.62 2.84 12.01
CA GLU A 57 8.99 1.77 12.80
C GLU A 57 7.80 1.23 12.02
N VAL A 58 7.76 -0.07 11.78
CA VAL A 58 6.64 -0.70 11.06
C VAL A 58 6.11 -1.86 11.90
N THR A 59 4.81 -1.83 12.17
CA THR A 59 4.13 -2.82 13.02
C THR A 59 2.84 -3.32 12.37
N GLY A 60 2.34 -4.46 12.85
CA GLY A 60 1.11 -5.08 12.35
C GLY A 60 1.37 -6.24 11.36
N PRO A 61 0.33 -6.76 10.69
CA PRO A 61 0.47 -7.81 9.70
C PRO A 61 1.28 -7.32 8.49
N ASP A 62 2.07 -8.22 7.89
CA ASP A 62 2.91 -7.91 6.73
C ASP A 62 3.95 -6.78 6.96
N ALA A 63 4.30 -6.49 8.22
CA ALA A 63 5.22 -5.39 8.60
C ALA A 63 6.57 -5.43 7.87
N ASP A 64 7.18 -6.61 7.70
CA ASP A 64 8.46 -6.73 6.99
C ASP A 64 8.38 -6.24 5.54
N ARG A 65 7.26 -6.54 4.87
CA ARG A 65 7.02 -6.13 3.49
C ARG A 65 6.74 -4.65 3.40
N ALA A 66 5.92 -4.12 4.31
CA ALA A 66 5.65 -2.69 4.41
C ALA A 66 6.93 -1.90 4.73
N ALA A 67 7.80 -2.41 5.59
CA ALA A 67 9.12 -1.82 5.85
C ALA A 67 10.01 -1.81 4.61
N GLY A 68 9.98 -2.89 3.80
CA GLY A 68 10.67 -2.92 2.51
C GLY A 68 10.17 -1.85 1.52
N VAL A 69 8.86 -1.64 1.45
CA VAL A 69 8.26 -0.57 0.63
C VAL A 69 8.65 0.81 1.15
N ALA A 70 8.50 1.05 2.46
CA ALA A 70 8.80 2.32 3.08
C ALA A 70 10.28 2.72 2.92
N ARG A 71 11.22 1.78 3.11
CA ARG A 71 12.65 2.04 2.86
C ARG A 71 12.90 2.49 1.42
N ARG A 72 12.36 1.76 0.44
CA ARG A 72 12.49 2.13 -0.98
C ARG A 72 11.89 3.50 -1.28
N PHE A 73 10.77 3.85 -0.63
CA PHE A 73 10.14 5.16 -0.78
C PHE A 73 11.05 6.28 -0.24
N PHE A 74 11.54 6.16 0.99
CA PHE A 74 12.44 7.17 1.58
C PHE A 74 13.76 7.30 0.78
N GLU A 75 14.34 6.17 0.36
CA GLU A 75 15.54 6.15 -0.49
C GLU A 75 15.31 6.81 -1.85
N HIS A 76 14.17 6.53 -2.50
CA HIS A 76 13.86 7.09 -3.82
C HIS A 76 13.64 8.60 -3.80
N HIS A 77 13.11 9.13 -2.70
CA HIS A 77 12.78 10.54 -2.54
C HIS A 77 13.82 11.35 -1.75
N ASP A 78 14.93 10.72 -1.32
CA ASP A 78 16.00 11.35 -0.53
C ASP A 78 15.48 12.08 0.72
N LEU A 79 14.58 11.41 1.46
CA LEU A 79 13.93 11.98 2.63
C LEU A 79 14.70 11.64 3.90
N GLU A 80 15.17 12.67 4.60
CA GLU A 80 15.80 12.51 5.93
C GLU A 80 14.78 12.24 7.05
N SER A 81 13.50 12.52 6.81
CA SER A 81 12.40 12.24 7.73
C SER A 81 12.01 10.76 7.75
N SER A 82 11.42 10.30 8.86
CA SER A 82 10.89 8.94 8.96
C SER A 82 9.45 8.88 9.44
N ALA A 83 8.89 7.67 9.46
CA ALA A 83 7.50 7.44 9.83
C ALA A 83 7.35 6.22 10.74
N ALA A 84 6.40 6.35 11.68
CA ALA A 84 5.80 5.21 12.37
C ALA A 84 4.61 4.74 11.54
N ILE A 85 4.65 3.49 11.09
CA ILE A 85 3.68 2.87 10.20
C ILE A 85 3.02 1.70 10.94
N ARG A 86 1.69 1.70 10.99
CA ARG A 86 0.90 0.61 11.58
C ARG A 86 -0.03 0.04 10.53
N ILE A 87 0.17 -1.23 10.19
CA ILE A 87 -0.75 -1.96 9.32
C ILE A 87 -1.91 -2.45 10.19
N LEU A 88 -3.14 -2.08 9.85
CA LEU A 88 -4.34 -2.52 10.58
C LEU A 88 -4.99 -3.73 9.93
N ARG A 89 -5.00 -3.74 8.59
CA ARG A 89 -5.60 -4.81 7.76
C ARG A 89 -4.72 -5.08 6.55
N CYS A 90 -4.66 -6.33 6.12
CA CYS A 90 -3.91 -6.77 4.95
C CYS A 90 -4.78 -7.58 4.00
N ILE A 91 -4.50 -7.48 2.71
CA ILE A 91 -5.06 -8.36 1.69
C ILE A 91 -4.24 -9.67 1.69
N PRO A 92 -4.87 -10.86 1.73
CA PRO A 92 -4.16 -12.13 1.70
C PRO A 92 -3.20 -12.23 0.51
N ARG A 93 -2.10 -12.94 0.72
CA ARG A 93 -1.07 -13.11 -0.30
C ARG A 93 -1.46 -14.20 -1.28
N HIS A 94 -1.06 -14.01 -2.53
CA HIS A 94 -1.11 -15.04 -3.59
C HIS A 94 -2.52 -15.57 -3.91
N VAL A 95 -3.55 -14.77 -3.67
CA VAL A 95 -4.96 -15.10 -3.99
C VAL A 95 -5.52 -14.29 -5.18
N GLY A 96 -4.66 -13.64 -5.96
CA GLY A 96 -5.09 -12.85 -7.14
C GLY A 96 -5.74 -11.50 -6.83
N LEU A 97 -5.61 -10.99 -5.59
CA LEU A 97 -6.29 -9.76 -5.13
C LEU A 97 -5.40 -8.51 -5.11
N GLY A 98 -4.21 -8.56 -5.73
CA GLY A 98 -3.33 -7.40 -5.86
C GLY A 98 -2.67 -6.92 -4.55
N SER A 99 -2.51 -7.78 -3.54
CA SER A 99 -1.93 -7.43 -2.23
C SER A 99 -0.51 -6.85 -2.29
N GLY A 100 0.27 -7.25 -3.30
CA GLY A 100 1.56 -6.64 -3.64
C GLY A 100 1.42 -5.16 -3.94
N THR A 101 0.64 -4.87 -4.97
CA THR A 101 0.48 -3.55 -5.53
C THR A 101 -0.25 -2.60 -4.60
N GLN A 102 -1.33 -3.04 -3.94
CA GLN A 102 -2.11 -2.18 -3.04
C GLN A 102 -1.33 -1.74 -1.79
N LEU A 103 -0.28 -2.47 -1.41
CA LEU A 103 0.60 -2.03 -0.31
C LEU A 103 1.67 -1.04 -0.76
N ALA A 104 1.99 -0.99 -2.06
CA ALA A 104 3.20 -0.35 -2.58
C ALA A 104 2.97 0.86 -3.48
N LEU A 105 1.76 1.03 -4.03
CA LEU A 105 1.35 2.16 -4.87
C LEU A 105 0.33 3.01 -4.12
#